data_AF-L0CKJ0-F1
#
_entry.id   AF-L0CKJ0-F1
#
_cell.length_a   1.000
_cell.length_b   1.000
_cell.length_c   1.000
_cell.angle_alpha   90.00
_cell.angle_beta   90.00
_cell.angle_gamma   90.00
#
_symmetry.space_group_name_H-M   'P 1'
#
loop_
_entity.id
_entity.type
_entity.pdbx_description
1 polymer ?
#
loop_
_entity_poly.entity_id
_entity_poly.type
_entity_poly.pdbx_seq_one_letter_code
_entity_poly.pdbx_strand_id
1 'polypeptide(L)'
;MGAEYPLIAVGKLVLNRNPTDYFAEVEQIAFSPAHMIPGIEPSPDKMLQGRLFSYGDTQRHRLGTNYLQIPVNCPFQTHVTNYQRDGPQTMHHQGGAPNYYPNSFGGPENMPGLQRPKFSVSGDVARYNSSGEDNFSQPTFFWRNVLKPDEKKRMVENIVSHLKNAAGFIQDRTVHMFSHVDREFGNKLAEGLKKYVNM
;
A
#
# COMPACT_ATOMS: atom_id res chain seq x y z
N MET A 1 -8.91 -1.43 -21.84
CA MET A 1 -7.69 -1.59 -21.03
C MET A 1 -7.62 -2.91 -20.26
N GLY A 2 -8.72 -3.62 -19.94
CA GLY A 2 -8.63 -4.90 -19.20
C GLY A 2 -8.30 -6.16 -20.02
N ALA A 3 -8.04 -6.05 -21.33
CA ALA A 3 -7.83 -7.21 -22.22
C ALA A 3 -6.35 -7.53 -22.46
N GLU A 4 -5.45 -6.59 -22.21
CA GLU A 4 -4.01 -6.73 -22.54
C GLU A 4 -3.27 -7.64 -21.55
N TYR A 5 -3.69 -7.62 -20.28
CA TYR A 5 -3.13 -8.45 -19.21
C TYR A 5 -4.26 -9.25 -18.55
N PRO A 6 -4.58 -10.47 -19.04
CA PRO A 6 -5.63 -11.29 -18.47
C PRO A 6 -5.26 -11.78 -17.06
N LEU A 7 -6.28 -11.97 -16.21
CA LEU A 7 -6.09 -12.54 -14.89
C LEU A 7 -5.60 -14.00 -15.01
N ILE A 8 -4.49 -14.31 -14.35
CA ILE A 8 -3.95 -15.67 -14.24
C ILE A 8 -4.29 -16.20 -12.85
N ALA A 9 -4.97 -17.34 -12.78
CA ALA A 9 -5.31 -17.97 -11.52
C ALA A 9 -4.05 -18.54 -10.84
N VAL A 10 -3.83 -18.20 -9.56
CA VAL A 10 -2.70 -18.70 -8.76
C VAL A 10 -3.15 -19.64 -7.64
N GLY A 11 -4.19 -19.27 -6.89
CA GLY A 11 -4.63 -20.06 -5.74
C GLY A 11 -5.85 -19.46 -5.02
N LYS A 12 -6.12 -19.93 -3.79
CA LYS A 12 -7.23 -19.48 -2.95
C LYS A 12 -6.73 -19.12 -1.55
N LEU A 13 -7.23 -18.01 -1.00
CA LEU A 13 -7.07 -17.65 0.41
C LEU A 13 -8.35 -17.99 1.16
N VAL A 14 -8.23 -18.64 2.32
CA VAL A 14 -9.37 -19.07 3.14
C VAL A 14 -9.17 -18.56 4.57
N LEU A 15 -10.15 -17.81 5.08
CA LEU A 15 -10.20 -17.35 6.47
C LEU A 15 -11.14 -18.27 7.25
N ASN A 16 -10.59 -19.11 8.13
CA ASN A 16 -11.33 -20.18 8.82
C ASN A 16 -11.15 -20.18 10.35
N ARG A 17 -10.54 -19.14 10.92
CA ARG A 17 -10.30 -19.02 12.36
C ARG A 17 -10.41 -17.56 12.78
N ASN A 18 -11.18 -17.30 13.82
CA ASN A 18 -11.21 -15.99 14.46
C ASN A 18 -10.03 -15.85 15.45
N PRO A 19 -9.54 -14.62 15.70
CA PRO A 19 -8.62 -14.33 16.79
C PRO A 19 -9.18 -14.81 18.14
N THR A 20 -8.32 -15.34 19.00
CA THR A 20 -8.64 -15.68 20.38
C THR A 20 -8.52 -14.47 21.30
N ASP A 21 -7.56 -13.59 21.01
CA ASP A 21 -7.42 -12.28 21.65
C ASP A 21 -7.21 -11.21 20.57
N TYR A 22 -8.13 -10.25 20.52
CA TYR A 22 -8.11 -9.19 19.50
C TYR A 22 -6.88 -8.30 19.62
N PHE A 23 -6.48 -7.94 20.84
CA PHE A 23 -5.36 -7.02 21.03
C PHE A 23 -4.03 -7.70 20.65
N ALA A 24 -3.84 -8.95 21.04
CA ALA A 24 -2.64 -9.73 20.75
C ALA A 24 -2.49 -10.08 19.27
N GLU A 25 -3.58 -10.44 18.60
CA GLU A 25 -3.53 -11.01 17.24
C GLU A 25 -3.96 -10.01 16.14
N VAL A 26 -4.69 -8.94 16.47
CA VAL A 26 -5.17 -7.95 15.49
C VAL A 26 -4.56 -6.59 15.73
N GLU A 27 -4.70 -6.01 16.93
CA GLU A 27 -4.18 -4.66 17.18
C GLU A 27 -2.65 -4.61 17.06
N GLN A 28 -1.97 -5.67 17.49
CA GLN A 28 -0.52 -5.79 17.42
C GLN A 28 0.01 -6.39 16.11
N ILE A 29 -0.85 -6.77 15.16
CA ILE A 29 -0.38 -7.29 13.87
C ILE A 29 0.36 -6.20 13.08
N ALA A 30 1.39 -6.61 12.36
CA ALA A 30 2.27 -5.72 11.61
C ALA A 30 2.57 -6.28 10.22
N PHE A 31 2.05 -5.61 9.20
CA PHE A 31 2.35 -5.92 7.79
C PHE A 31 3.36 -4.92 7.23
N SER A 32 4.41 -5.39 6.56
CA SER A 32 5.37 -4.50 5.90
C SER A 32 5.57 -4.93 4.44
N PRO A 33 5.38 -4.04 3.46
CA PRO A 33 5.67 -4.35 2.05
C PRO A 33 7.15 -4.70 1.79
N ALA A 34 8.05 -4.36 2.71
CA ALA A 34 9.46 -4.75 2.62
C ALA A 34 9.70 -6.23 2.97
N HIS A 35 8.74 -6.92 3.58
CA HIS A 35 8.84 -8.34 3.89
C HIS A 35 8.47 -9.17 2.64
N MET A 36 9.41 -9.25 1.70
CA MET A 36 9.28 -10.09 0.50
C MET A 36 10.18 -11.33 0.62
N ILE A 37 9.69 -12.44 0.06
CA ILE A 37 10.46 -13.69 -0.06
C ILE A 37 11.21 -13.74 -1.39
N PRO A 38 12.27 -14.56 -1.51
CA PRO A 38 12.92 -14.80 -2.80
C PRO A 38 11.92 -15.14 -3.90
N GLY A 39 12.02 -14.45 -5.04
CA GLY A 39 11.10 -14.58 -6.18
C GLY A 39 10.00 -13.51 -6.25
N ILE A 40 9.86 -12.65 -5.24
CA ILE A 40 8.92 -11.51 -5.24
C ILE A 40 9.70 -10.23 -4.91
N GLU A 41 9.60 -9.21 -5.74
CA GLU A 41 10.41 -7.98 -5.62
C GLU A 41 9.62 -6.71 -5.93
N PRO A 42 10.03 -5.54 -5.40
CA PRO A 42 9.33 -4.29 -5.65
C PRO A 42 9.61 -3.74 -7.04
N SER A 43 8.60 -3.11 -7.63
CA SER A 43 8.74 -2.29 -8.84
C SER A 43 9.30 -0.90 -8.50
N PRO A 44 9.73 -0.10 -9.51
CA PRO A 44 10.14 1.29 -9.30
C PRO A 44 8.99 2.28 -9.05
N ASP A 45 7.79 1.79 -8.70
CA ASP A 45 6.64 2.64 -8.34
C ASP A 45 7.01 3.55 -7.15
N LYS A 46 6.90 4.87 -7.34
CA LYS A 46 7.28 5.89 -6.34
C LYS A 46 6.57 5.70 -5.00
N MET A 47 5.30 5.30 -5.01
CA MET A 47 4.51 5.04 -3.80
C MET A 47 4.96 3.75 -3.12
N LEU A 48 5.19 2.68 -3.88
CA LEU A 48 5.72 1.42 -3.31
C LEU A 48 7.08 1.64 -2.64
N GLN A 49 8.00 2.36 -3.28
CA GLN A 49 9.33 2.66 -2.74
C GLN A 49 9.25 3.36 -1.37
N GLY A 50 8.35 4.34 -1.21
CA GLY A 50 8.12 4.97 0.11
C GLY A 50 7.54 4.02 1.16
N ARG A 51 6.71 3.05 0.73
CA ARG A 51 6.12 2.03 1.62
C ARG A 51 7.12 0.98 2.10
N LEU A 52 8.20 0.72 1.35
CA LEU A 52 9.27 -0.18 1.80
C LEU A 52 9.96 0.33 3.08
N PHE A 53 10.01 1.64 3.26
CA PHE A 53 10.58 2.25 4.46
C PHE A 53 9.54 2.47 5.57
N SER A 54 8.44 3.15 5.24
CA SER A 54 7.52 3.73 6.22
C SER A 54 6.87 2.72 7.18
N TYR A 55 6.57 1.51 6.72
CA TYR A 55 5.91 0.50 7.56
C TYR A 55 6.82 -0.01 8.67
N GLY A 56 8.08 -0.34 8.35
CA GLY A 56 9.03 -0.77 9.37
C GLY A 56 9.34 0.35 10.38
N ASP A 57 9.39 1.59 9.91
CA ASP A 57 9.57 2.77 10.77
C ASP A 57 8.41 2.96 11.76
N THR A 58 7.17 3.06 11.25
CA THR A 58 6.00 3.25 12.11
C THR A 58 5.76 2.09 13.07
N GLN A 59 6.08 0.85 12.68
CA GLN A 59 5.93 -0.33 13.53
C GLN A 59 6.91 -0.33 14.70
N ARG A 60 8.16 0.09 14.49
CA ARG A 60 9.13 0.25 15.59
C ARG A 60 8.67 1.29 16.61
N HIS A 61 8.02 2.36 16.16
CA HIS A 61 7.44 3.35 17.05
C HIS A 61 6.18 2.83 17.77
N ARG A 62 5.22 2.27 17.02
CA ARG A 62 3.91 1.84 17.53
C ARG A 62 3.98 0.63 18.46
N LEU A 63 4.81 -0.35 18.14
CA LEU A 63 4.86 -1.66 18.83
C LEU A 63 6.21 -1.93 19.52
N GLY A 64 7.21 -1.07 19.30
CA GLY A 64 8.56 -1.24 19.83
C GLY A 64 9.54 -1.88 18.85
N THR A 65 10.84 -1.73 19.12
CA THR A 65 11.92 -2.19 18.25
C THR A 65 11.86 -3.69 17.95
N ASN A 66 11.44 -4.49 18.93
CA ASN A 66 11.35 -5.94 18.84
C ASN A 66 9.96 -6.46 18.45
N TYR A 67 9.11 -5.65 17.80
CA TYR A 67 7.73 -6.04 17.44
C TYR A 67 7.63 -7.34 16.60
N LEU A 68 8.67 -7.68 15.84
CA LEU A 68 8.76 -8.94 15.08
C LEU A 68 8.81 -10.19 15.97
N GLN A 69 9.07 -10.03 17.26
CA GLN A 69 9.06 -11.12 18.24
C GLN A 69 7.66 -11.36 18.83
N ILE A 70 6.69 -10.45 18.61
CA ILE A 70 5.29 -10.65 19.01
C ILE A 70 4.74 -11.87 18.24
N PRO A 71 4.02 -12.81 18.90
CA PRO A 71 3.65 -14.10 18.30
C PRO A 71 2.99 -14.01 16.92
N VAL A 72 2.08 -13.05 16.69
CA VAL A 72 1.39 -12.90 15.40
C VAL A 72 2.29 -12.36 14.27
N ASN A 73 3.40 -11.70 14.62
CA ASN A 73 4.35 -11.11 13.66
C ASN A 73 5.59 -11.98 13.45
N CYS A 74 5.81 -12.95 14.34
CA CYS A 74 6.97 -13.82 14.30
C CYS A 74 6.92 -14.72 13.06
N PRO A 75 8.01 -14.83 12.28
CA PRO A 75 8.08 -15.73 11.15
C PRO A 75 8.25 -17.19 11.64
N PHE A 76 7.22 -17.75 12.26
CA PHE A 76 7.26 -19.04 12.96
C PHE A 76 7.57 -20.26 12.06
N GLN A 77 7.42 -20.12 10.74
CA GLN A 77 7.72 -21.15 9.74
C GLN A 77 9.20 -21.15 9.30
N THR A 78 10.04 -20.29 9.87
CA THR A 78 11.47 -20.25 9.57
C THR A 78 12.31 -20.12 10.84
N HIS A 79 13.62 -20.36 10.70
CA HIS A 79 14.57 -20.13 11.78
C HIS A 79 15.29 -18.81 11.54
N VAL A 80 15.05 -17.83 12.42
CA VAL A 80 15.67 -16.50 12.33
C VAL A 80 17.06 -16.56 12.95
N THR A 81 18.08 -16.46 12.11
CA THR A 81 19.49 -16.39 12.53
C THR A 81 20.15 -15.16 11.91
N ASN A 82 20.62 -14.24 12.74
CA ASN A 82 21.23 -13.00 12.27
C ASN A 82 22.12 -12.37 13.37
N TYR A 83 22.60 -11.17 13.10
CA TYR A 83 23.48 -10.42 13.99
C TYR A 83 22.77 -9.34 14.82
N GLN A 84 21.44 -9.24 14.74
CA GLN A 84 20.67 -8.28 15.55
C GLN A 84 20.60 -8.76 17.01
N ARG A 85 20.75 -7.83 17.95
CA ARG A 85 20.73 -8.08 19.40
C ARG A 85 19.99 -6.96 20.14
N ASP A 86 19.63 -7.24 21.39
CA ASP A 86 19.12 -6.29 22.38
C ASP A 86 17.82 -5.57 21.96
N GLY A 87 17.65 -4.33 22.40
CA GLY A 87 16.44 -3.51 22.25
C GLY A 87 15.43 -3.68 23.40
N PRO A 88 14.47 -2.76 23.56
CA PRO A 88 13.41 -2.92 24.55
C PRO A 88 12.58 -4.18 24.31
N GLN A 89 12.14 -4.83 25.40
CA GLN A 89 11.24 -6.00 25.37
C GLN A 89 11.75 -7.17 24.51
N THR A 90 13.06 -7.43 24.49
CA THR A 90 13.62 -8.63 23.83
C THR A 90 13.08 -9.90 24.50
N MET A 91 12.42 -10.76 23.72
CA MET A 91 11.92 -12.08 24.15
C MET A 91 12.86 -13.21 23.70
N HIS A 92 13.50 -13.07 22.54
CA HIS A 92 14.49 -14.00 21.99
C HIS A 92 15.76 -13.25 21.57
N HIS A 93 16.90 -13.61 22.16
CA HIS A 93 18.17 -12.86 22.04
C HIS A 93 19.33 -13.64 21.38
N GLN A 94 19.05 -14.81 20.78
CA GLN A 94 20.04 -15.65 20.06
C GLN A 94 21.23 -16.15 20.91
N GLY A 95 21.13 -16.11 22.25
CA GLY A 95 22.13 -16.70 23.16
C GLY A 95 23.54 -16.12 22.99
N GLY A 96 24.55 -16.96 23.19
CA GLY A 96 25.98 -16.61 23.06
C GLY A 96 26.53 -16.67 21.63
N ALA A 97 25.66 -16.68 20.60
CA ALA A 97 26.11 -16.72 19.21
C ALA A 97 26.87 -15.43 18.84
N PRO A 98 27.92 -15.50 17.98
CA PRO A 98 28.65 -14.33 17.50
C PRO A 98 27.71 -13.22 16.99
N ASN A 99 27.97 -11.97 17.40
CA ASN A 99 27.11 -10.81 17.12
C ASN A 99 27.72 -9.85 16.07
N TYR A 100 28.74 -10.28 15.34
CA TYR A 100 29.41 -9.49 14.29
C TYR A 100 29.65 -10.33 13.02
N TYR A 101 29.68 -9.67 11.86
CA TYR A 101 29.93 -10.28 10.55
C TYR A 101 30.98 -9.49 9.75
N PRO A 102 31.92 -10.16 9.06
CA PRO A 102 32.19 -11.60 9.09
C PRO A 102 32.83 -12.05 10.42
N ASN A 103 32.71 -13.34 10.77
CA ASN A 103 33.36 -13.93 11.95
C ASN A 103 33.91 -15.33 11.66
N SER A 104 34.78 -15.83 12.54
CA SER A 104 35.43 -17.15 12.43
C SER A 104 34.89 -18.18 13.43
N PHE A 105 33.73 -17.91 14.04
CA PHE A 105 33.18 -18.69 15.15
C PHE A 105 31.85 -19.39 14.79
N GLY A 106 31.62 -19.63 13.49
CA GLY A 106 30.44 -20.33 13.00
C GLY A 106 29.12 -19.56 13.13
N GLY A 107 29.17 -18.22 13.08
CA GLY A 107 27.97 -17.39 13.04
C GLY A 107 27.17 -17.53 11.72
N PRO A 108 25.97 -16.91 11.64
CA PRO A 108 25.12 -16.97 10.44
C PRO A 108 25.81 -16.46 9.16
N GLU A 109 25.70 -17.19 8.05
CA GLU A 109 26.27 -16.79 6.75
C GLU A 109 25.20 -16.29 5.79
N ASN A 110 25.61 -15.39 4.88
CA ASN A 110 24.77 -14.97 3.77
C ASN A 110 24.57 -16.11 2.78
N MET A 111 23.44 -16.14 2.06
CA MET A 111 23.17 -17.13 1.00
C MET A 111 23.33 -16.48 -0.39
N PRO A 112 24.46 -16.67 -1.11
CA PRO A 112 24.70 -16.00 -2.39
C PRO A 112 23.69 -16.35 -3.49
N GLY A 113 23.06 -17.52 -3.43
CA GLY A 113 22.03 -17.95 -4.38
C GLY A 113 20.71 -17.17 -4.29
N LEU A 114 20.53 -16.34 -3.26
CA LEU A 114 19.31 -15.55 -3.04
C LEU A 114 19.50 -14.06 -3.40
N GLN A 115 20.48 -13.74 -4.24
CA GLN A 115 20.68 -12.38 -4.72
C GLN A 115 19.52 -11.90 -5.59
N ARG A 116 19.14 -10.63 -5.41
CA ARG A 116 18.14 -9.97 -6.25
C ARG A 116 18.64 -9.79 -7.69
N PRO A 117 17.78 -9.92 -8.72
CA PRO A 117 18.11 -9.58 -10.09
C PRO A 117 18.62 -8.14 -10.21
N LYS A 118 19.60 -7.96 -11.08
CA LYS A 118 20.12 -6.64 -11.43
C LYS A 118 19.24 -6.04 -12.51
N PHE A 119 18.89 -4.76 -12.37
CA PHE A 119 18.26 -3.97 -13.43
C PHE A 119 19.06 -2.69 -13.66
N SER A 120 18.98 -2.15 -14.87
CA SER A 120 19.68 -0.92 -15.24
C SER A 120 18.74 0.27 -15.12
N VAL A 121 19.30 1.42 -14.77
CA VAL A 121 18.60 2.71 -14.69
C VAL A 121 19.36 3.77 -15.46
N SER A 122 18.66 4.79 -15.96
CA SER A 122 19.22 5.93 -16.66
C SER A 122 18.47 7.21 -16.29
N GLY A 123 19.13 8.36 -16.46
CA GLY A 123 18.60 9.69 -16.10
C GLY A 123 19.33 10.32 -14.91
N ASP A 124 19.02 11.59 -14.67
CA ASP A 124 19.60 12.36 -13.57
C ASP A 124 18.93 12.03 -12.23
N VAL A 125 19.67 12.19 -11.14
CA VAL A 125 19.10 12.12 -9.79
C VAL A 125 18.35 13.42 -9.51
N ALA A 126 17.04 13.42 -9.76
CA ALA A 126 16.18 14.60 -9.62
C ALA A 126 14.78 14.28 -9.08
N ARG A 127 14.06 15.32 -8.64
CA ARG A 127 12.64 15.23 -8.25
C ARG A 127 11.74 15.41 -9.47
N TYR A 128 11.47 14.33 -10.18
CA TYR A 128 10.61 14.35 -11.38
C TYR A 128 9.13 14.61 -11.02
N ASN A 129 8.58 15.69 -11.55
CA ASN A 129 7.17 16.04 -11.41
C ASN A 129 6.29 15.10 -12.26
N SER A 130 5.33 14.41 -11.63
CA SER A 130 4.35 13.53 -12.28
C SER A 130 2.97 14.18 -12.44
N SER A 131 2.80 15.47 -12.10
CA SER A 131 1.48 16.13 -12.18
C SER A 131 0.91 16.23 -13.59
N GLY A 132 1.77 16.13 -14.62
CA GLY A 132 1.39 16.18 -16.04
C GLY A 132 1.06 14.82 -16.66
N GLU A 133 1.07 13.73 -15.87
CA GLU A 133 0.66 12.41 -16.35
C GLU A 133 -0.85 12.38 -16.68
N ASP A 134 -1.28 11.35 -17.41
CA ASP A 134 -2.68 11.21 -17.79
C ASP A 134 -3.56 10.88 -16.59
N ASN A 135 -4.33 11.88 -16.16
CA ASN A 135 -5.21 11.78 -15.00
C ASN A 135 -6.66 11.45 -15.37
N PHE A 136 -7.02 11.37 -16.65
CA PHE A 136 -8.44 11.38 -17.07
C PHE A 136 -8.85 10.18 -17.91
N SER A 137 -7.99 9.59 -18.74
CA SER A 137 -8.42 8.52 -19.67
C SER A 137 -8.96 7.27 -18.96
N GLN A 138 -8.31 6.81 -17.89
CA GLN A 138 -8.79 5.65 -17.13
C GLN A 138 -10.10 5.95 -16.37
N PRO A 139 -10.23 7.08 -15.65
CA PRO A 139 -11.51 7.50 -15.09
C PRO A 139 -12.62 7.64 -16.14
N THR A 140 -12.32 8.15 -17.34
CA THR A 140 -13.29 8.25 -18.44
C THR A 140 -13.78 6.87 -18.87
N PHE A 141 -12.87 5.92 -19.05
CA PHE A 141 -13.21 4.54 -19.38
C PHE A 141 -14.06 3.90 -18.27
N PHE A 142 -13.71 4.12 -17.00
CA PHE A 142 -14.50 3.63 -15.87
C PHE A 142 -15.92 4.18 -15.89
N TRP A 143 -16.07 5.50 -16.02
CA TRP A 143 -17.38 6.14 -16.12
C TRP A 143 -18.17 5.61 -17.32
N ARG A 144 -17.60 5.62 -18.52
CA ARG A 144 -18.36 5.32 -19.75
C ARG A 144 -18.65 3.83 -19.94
N ASN A 145 -17.68 2.97 -19.64
CA ASN A 145 -17.68 1.57 -20.09
C ASN A 145 -17.86 0.57 -18.95
N VAL A 146 -17.58 0.95 -17.70
CA VAL A 146 -17.69 0.04 -16.55
C VAL A 146 -18.98 0.26 -15.79
N LEU A 147 -19.35 1.52 -15.51
CA LEU A 147 -20.53 1.83 -14.71
C LEU A 147 -21.84 1.76 -15.50
N LYS A 148 -22.83 1.09 -14.90
CA LYS A 148 -24.23 1.08 -15.35
C LYS A 148 -24.94 2.40 -15.03
N PRO A 149 -26.06 2.74 -15.69
CA PRO A 149 -26.77 4.00 -15.47
C PRO A 149 -27.18 4.26 -14.01
N ASP A 150 -27.61 3.23 -13.28
CA ASP A 150 -27.99 3.34 -11.87
C ASP A 150 -26.76 3.53 -10.96
N GLU A 151 -25.64 2.91 -11.28
CA GLU A 151 -24.35 3.08 -10.58
C GLU A 151 -23.79 4.49 -10.79
N LYS A 152 -23.86 5.03 -12.02
CA LYS A 152 -23.52 6.42 -12.34
C LYS A 152 -24.32 7.40 -11.48
N LYS A 153 -25.64 7.17 -11.36
CA LYS A 153 -26.52 7.98 -10.52
C LYS A 153 -26.06 7.96 -9.06
N ARG A 154 -25.85 6.78 -8.48
CA ARG A 154 -25.35 6.64 -7.09
C ARG A 154 -23.99 7.31 -6.89
N MET A 155 -23.08 7.19 -7.87
CA MET A 155 -21.76 7.83 -7.81
C MET A 155 -21.89 9.36 -7.70
N VAL A 156 -22.73 9.96 -8.55
CA VAL A 156 -23.02 11.40 -8.50
C VAL A 156 -23.63 11.79 -7.16
N GLU A 157 -24.65 11.06 -6.68
CA GLU A 157 -25.32 11.33 -5.40
C GLU A 157 -24.34 11.29 -4.22
N ASN A 158 -23.45 10.29 -4.18
CA ASN A 158 -22.43 10.16 -3.15
C ASN A 158 -21.45 11.33 -3.16
N ILE A 159 -20.93 11.71 -4.34
CA ILE A 159 -19.99 12.82 -4.47
C ILE A 159 -20.67 14.13 -4.06
N VAL A 160 -21.88 14.41 -4.55
CA VAL A 160 -22.63 15.62 -4.24
C VAL A 160 -22.94 15.70 -2.74
N SER A 161 -23.40 14.60 -2.13
CA SER A 161 -23.75 14.54 -0.71
C SER A 161 -22.57 14.92 0.19
N HIS A 162 -21.35 14.53 -0.20
CA HIS A 162 -20.13 14.91 0.51
C HIS A 162 -19.66 16.33 0.16
N LEU A 163 -19.64 16.67 -1.13
CA LEU A 163 -19.05 17.90 -1.66
C LEU A 163 -19.86 19.17 -1.33
N LYS A 164 -21.17 19.06 -1.08
CA LYS A 164 -22.06 20.20 -0.85
C LYS A 164 -21.64 21.14 0.29
N ASN A 165 -20.89 20.65 1.27
CA ASN A 165 -20.44 21.44 2.42
C ASN A 165 -19.06 22.12 2.20
N ALA A 166 -18.41 21.86 1.06
CA ALA A 166 -17.16 22.54 0.73
C ALA A 166 -17.43 23.98 0.26
N ALA A 167 -16.43 24.85 0.37
CA ALA A 167 -16.51 26.21 -0.16
C ALA A 167 -16.80 26.20 -1.67
N GLY A 168 -17.57 27.17 -2.16
CA GLY A 168 -18.03 27.21 -3.56
C GLY A 168 -16.91 27.05 -4.60
N PHE A 169 -15.79 27.74 -4.43
CA PHE A 169 -14.65 27.62 -5.34
C PHE A 169 -14.01 26.21 -5.38
N ILE A 170 -14.16 25.43 -4.30
CA ILE A 170 -13.73 24.02 -4.25
C ILE A 170 -14.71 23.18 -5.04
N GLN A 171 -16.02 23.40 -4.84
CA GLN A 171 -17.07 22.74 -5.60
C GLN A 171 -16.89 22.96 -7.11
N ASP A 172 -16.66 24.21 -7.52
CA ASP A 172 -16.44 24.59 -8.92
C ASP A 172 -15.21 23.89 -9.50
N ARG A 173 -14.09 23.86 -8.76
CA ARG A 173 -12.87 23.19 -9.19
C ARG A 173 -13.06 21.67 -9.32
N THR A 174 -13.80 21.07 -8.40
CA THR A 174 -14.11 19.62 -8.45
C THR A 174 -15.02 19.30 -9.63
N VAL A 175 -16.07 20.09 -9.88
CA VAL A 175 -16.93 19.96 -11.06
C VAL A 175 -16.11 20.10 -12.33
N HIS A 176 -15.23 21.11 -12.42
CA HIS A 176 -14.34 21.31 -13.56
C HIS A 176 -13.42 20.09 -13.80
N MET A 177 -12.83 19.52 -12.74
CA MET A 177 -12.02 18.31 -12.82
C MET A 177 -12.83 17.12 -13.36
N PHE A 178 -14.05 16.88 -12.84
CA PHE A 178 -14.88 15.78 -13.32
C PHE A 178 -15.41 15.99 -14.75
N SER A 179 -15.53 17.25 -15.21
CA SER A 179 -15.81 17.55 -16.62
C SER A 179 -14.69 17.14 -17.57
N HIS A 180 -13.44 17.05 -17.11
CA HIS A 180 -12.32 16.49 -17.90
C HIS A 180 -12.42 14.96 -18.02
N VAL A 181 -13.02 14.30 -17.03
CA VAL A 181 -13.32 12.86 -17.09
C VAL A 181 -14.45 12.61 -18.08
N ASP A 182 -15.58 13.29 -17.92
CA ASP A 182 -16.69 13.22 -18.86
C ASP A 182 -17.63 14.42 -18.68
N ARG A 183 -18.09 15.01 -19.78
CA ARG A 183 -18.98 16.19 -19.74
C ARG A 183 -20.30 15.89 -19.04
N GLU A 184 -20.90 14.72 -19.27
CA GLU A 184 -22.15 14.34 -18.60
C GLU A 184 -21.91 14.20 -17.09
N PHE A 185 -20.77 13.64 -16.70
CA PHE A 185 -20.42 13.47 -15.29
C PHE A 185 -20.31 14.82 -14.56
N GLY A 186 -19.53 15.75 -15.11
CA GLY A 186 -19.40 17.10 -14.55
C GLY A 186 -20.74 17.84 -14.46
N ASN A 187 -21.57 17.76 -15.50
CA ASN A 187 -22.89 18.40 -15.53
C ASN A 187 -23.82 17.86 -14.42
N LYS A 188 -23.87 16.53 -14.25
CA LYS A 188 -24.69 15.92 -13.20
C LYS A 188 -24.25 16.33 -11.79
N LEU A 189 -22.94 16.49 -11.57
CA LEU A 189 -22.42 17.00 -10.29
C LEU A 189 -22.86 18.46 -10.05
N ALA A 190 -22.70 19.32 -11.07
CA ALA A 190 -23.11 20.72 -10.98
C ALA A 190 -24.62 20.85 -10.69
N GLU A 191 -25.46 20.07 -11.38
CA GLU A 191 -26.91 20.03 -11.15
C GLU A 191 -27.26 19.53 -9.75
N GLY A 192 -26.54 18.50 -9.26
CA GLY A 192 -26.73 17.97 -7.92
C GLY A 192 -26.42 18.99 -6.83
N LEU A 193 -25.32 19.75 -6.97
CA LEU A 193 -24.89 20.74 -6.00
C LEU A 193 -25.83 21.96 -5.94
N LYS A 194 -26.39 22.40 -7.08
CA LYS A 194 -27.36 23.52 -7.13
C LYS A 194 -28.57 23.34 -6.22
N LYS A 195 -28.95 22.09 -5.92
CA LYS A 195 -30.04 21.79 -4.98
C LYS A 195 -29.76 22.22 -3.54
N TYR A 196 -28.47 22.41 -3.20
CA TYR A 196 -28.02 22.77 -1.85
C TYR A 196 -27.52 24.21 -1.73
N VAL A 197 -27.37 24.93 -2.84
CA VAL A 197 -27.02 26.36 -2.86
C VAL A 197 -28.25 27.25 -2.58
N ASN A 198 -29.46 26.71 -2.78
CA ASN A 198 -30.73 27.42 -2.61
C ASN A 198 -31.49 27.01 -1.31
N MET A 199 -30.80 26.43 -0.34
CA MET A 199 -31.30 26.14 1.02
C MET A 199 -30.48 26.94 2.03
#